data_AF-A0A2V8LF32-F1
#
_entry.id   AF-A0A2V8LF32-F1
#
_cell.length_a   1.000
_cell.length_b   1.000
_cell.length_c   1.000
_cell.angle_alpha   90.00
_cell.angle_beta   90.00
_cell.angle_gamma   90.00
#
_symmetry.space_group_name_H-M   'P 1'
#
loop_
_entity.id
_entity.type
_entity.pdbx_description
1 polymer ?
#
loop_
_entity_poly.entity_id
_entity_poly.type
_entity_poly.pdbx_seq_one_letter_code
_entity_poly.pdbx_strand_id
1 'polypeptide(L)'
;MKTSRFVMGATMLLLLIGCGCARVARAQNYADGSFQRTLNVSGPVELDVSTGSGRIEIHAGTSSRVEVHGRIRAYDGLFGTRDVGRLIRDIESDPPIE
;
A
#
# COMPACT_ATOMS: atom_id res chain seq x y z
N MET A 1 -64.27 7.78 -6.41
CA MET A 1 -63.11 7.71 -7.34
C MET A 1 -62.14 8.90 -7.15
N LYS A 2 -61.55 9.08 -5.96
CA LYS A 2 -60.64 10.24 -5.69
C LYS A 2 -59.43 9.93 -4.80
N THR A 3 -59.23 8.66 -4.41
CA THR A 3 -58.17 8.24 -3.47
C THR A 3 -56.89 7.73 -4.15
N SER A 4 -56.94 7.35 -5.43
CA SER A 4 -55.81 6.73 -6.15
C SER A 4 -54.66 7.72 -6.48
N ARG A 5 -54.96 9.01 -6.59
CA ARG A 5 -53.97 10.04 -7.01
C ARG A 5 -53.05 10.48 -5.87
N PHE A 6 -53.52 10.40 -4.62
CA PHE A 6 -52.74 10.75 -3.43
C PHE A 6 -51.80 9.63 -2.98
N VAL A 7 -52.25 8.36 -3.09
CA VAL A 7 -51.42 7.20 -2.77
C VAL A 7 -50.24 7.08 -3.74
N MET A 8 -50.46 7.33 -5.04
CA MET A 8 -49.40 7.28 -6.06
C MET A 8 -48.28 8.32 -5.82
N GLY A 9 -48.63 9.54 -5.41
CA GLY A 9 -47.66 10.60 -5.13
C GLY A 9 -46.83 10.36 -3.87
N ALA A 10 -47.45 9.80 -2.82
CA ALA A 10 -46.76 9.45 -1.58
C ALA A 10 -45.79 8.26 -1.76
N THR A 11 -46.14 7.31 -2.64
CA THR A 11 -45.28 6.14 -2.92
C THR A 11 -44.06 6.52 -3.77
N MET A 12 -44.19 7.51 -4.65
CA MET A 12 -43.10 8.02 -5.49
C MET A 12 -42.08 8.88 -4.70
N LEU A 13 -42.51 9.58 -3.65
CA LEU A 13 -41.62 10.39 -2.81
C LEU A 13 -40.85 9.53 -1.77
N LEU A 14 -41.43 8.42 -1.32
CA LEU A 14 -40.78 7.47 -0.40
C LEU A 14 -39.68 6.63 -1.06
N LEU A 15 -39.70 6.47 -2.39
CA LEU A 15 -38.65 5.78 -3.16
C LEU A 15 -37.38 6.62 -3.37
N LEU A 16 -37.45 7.95 -3.20
CA LEU A 16 -36.30 8.86 -3.36
C LEU A 16 -35.48 9.05 -2.08
N ILE A 17 -35.97 8.59 -0.93
CA ILE A 17 -35.32 8.76 0.39
C ILE A 17 -34.45 7.52 0.77
N GLY A 18 -34.48 6.46 -0.05
CA GLY A 18 -33.88 5.16 0.28
C GLY A 18 -32.42 4.93 -0.10
N CYS A 19 -31.67 5.89 -0.66
CA CYS A 19 -30.34 5.62 -1.24
C CYS A 19 -29.23 6.58 -0.76
N GLY A 20 -29.13 6.79 0.56
CA GLY A 20 -28.10 7.67 1.15
C GLY A 20 -26.86 6.96 1.72
N CYS A 21 -26.91 5.63 1.89
CA CYS A 21 -25.82 4.86 2.51
C CYS A 21 -25.14 3.94 1.49
N ALA A 22 -24.72 4.50 0.35
CA ALA A 22 -23.67 3.84 -0.42
C ALA A 22 -22.42 3.85 0.46
N ARG A 23 -22.21 2.75 1.19
CA ARG A 23 -20.96 2.46 1.90
C ARG A 23 -19.88 2.54 0.83
N VAL A 24 -19.15 3.64 0.78
CA VAL A 24 -17.96 3.74 -0.05
C VAL A 24 -16.95 2.79 0.59
N ALA A 25 -17.00 1.52 0.19
CA ALA A 25 -15.96 0.56 0.48
C ALA A 25 -14.74 1.03 -0.32
N ARG A 26 -13.98 1.95 0.28
CA ARG A 26 -12.70 2.37 -0.29
C ARG A 26 -11.78 1.18 -0.12
N ALA A 27 -11.44 0.55 -1.24
CA ALA A 27 -10.35 -0.42 -1.26
C ALA A 27 -9.13 0.27 -0.65
N GLN A 28 -8.65 -0.23 0.48
CA GLN A 28 -7.33 0.17 0.97
C GLN A 28 -6.33 -0.35 -0.06
N ASN A 29 -5.72 0.56 -0.82
CA ASN A 29 -4.66 0.18 -1.73
C ASN A 29 -3.47 -0.23 -0.87
N TYR A 30 -3.18 -1.52 -0.89
CA TYR A 30 -2.00 -2.09 -0.28
C TYR A 30 -1.16 -2.70 -1.39
N ALA A 31 0.13 -2.50 -1.32
CA ALA A 31 1.06 -3.09 -2.25
C ALA A 31 2.24 -3.69 -1.48
N ASP A 32 2.70 -4.84 -1.98
CA ASP A 32 3.91 -5.53 -1.56
C ASP A 32 4.94 -5.47 -2.67
N GLY A 33 6.22 -5.47 -2.28
CA GLY A 33 7.33 -5.66 -3.19
C GLY A 33 8.55 -6.21 -2.47
N SER A 34 9.58 -6.52 -3.25
CA SER A 34 10.85 -6.97 -2.70
C SER A 34 11.99 -6.74 -3.65
N PHE A 35 13.19 -6.58 -3.10
CA PHE A 35 14.40 -6.55 -3.90
C PHE A 35 15.47 -7.42 -3.27
N GLN A 36 16.36 -7.90 -4.13
CA GLN A 36 17.59 -8.55 -3.73
C GLN A 36 18.75 -7.87 -4.43
N ARG A 37 19.81 -7.58 -3.67
CA ARG A 37 21.05 -7.02 -4.20
C ARG A 37 22.23 -7.72 -3.59
N THR A 38 23.28 -7.78 -4.38
CA THR A 38 24.52 -8.44 -4.03
C THR A 38 25.66 -7.48 -4.30
N LEU A 39 26.35 -7.08 -3.25
CA LEU A 39 27.49 -6.17 -3.30
C LEU A 39 28.75 -6.99 -3.07
N ASN A 40 29.70 -6.92 -4.01
CA ASN A 40 31.01 -7.53 -3.83
C ASN A 40 31.90 -6.53 -3.09
N VAL A 41 32.50 -6.96 -1.99
CA VAL A 41 33.33 -6.12 -1.12
C VAL A 41 34.72 -6.72 -0.99
N SER A 42 35.75 -5.88 -0.97
CA SER A 42 37.15 -6.31 -0.89
C SER A 42 37.78 -6.15 0.48
N GLY A 43 37.00 -5.76 1.50
CA GLY A 43 37.51 -5.43 2.82
C GLY A 43 36.42 -5.36 3.90
N PRO A 44 36.76 -4.88 5.10
CA PRO A 44 35.80 -4.69 6.18
C PRO A 44 34.62 -3.84 5.75
N VAL A 45 33.41 -4.25 6.13
CA VAL A 45 32.18 -3.55 5.81
C VAL A 45 31.72 -2.78 7.04
N GLU A 46 31.47 -1.49 6.85
CA GLU A 46 30.70 -0.67 7.79
C GLU A 46 29.26 -0.64 7.32
N LEU A 47 28.33 -0.92 8.22
CA LEU A 47 26.91 -1.07 7.90
C LEU A 47 26.09 -0.09 8.74
N ASP A 48 25.43 0.85 8.06
CA ASP A 48 24.38 1.70 8.64
C ASP A 48 23.02 1.27 8.06
N VAL A 49 22.06 1.00 8.94
CA VAL A 49 20.71 0.58 8.55
C VAL A 49 19.68 1.38 9.31
N SER A 50 18.86 2.11 8.57
CA SER A 50 17.68 2.80 9.09
C SER A 50 16.42 2.21 8.49
N THR A 51 15.45 1.89 9.34
CA THR A 51 14.10 1.53 8.90
C THR A 51 13.07 2.30 9.69
N GLY A 52 12.04 2.81 9.00
CA GLY A 52 10.90 3.45 9.66
C GLY A 52 10.01 2.45 10.41
N SER A 53 9.97 1.18 9.97
CA SER A 53 9.19 0.12 10.62
C SER A 53 9.58 -1.28 10.13
N GLY A 54 9.24 -2.31 10.90
CA GLY A 54 9.44 -3.71 10.49
C GLY A 54 10.53 -4.42 11.28
N ARG A 55 11.40 -5.16 10.57
CA ARG A 55 12.44 -5.98 11.18
C ARG A 55 13.72 -5.92 10.37
N ILE A 56 14.85 -5.83 11.08
CA ILE A 56 16.20 -5.98 10.54
C ILE A 56 16.79 -7.26 11.14
N GLU A 57 17.28 -8.15 10.28
CA GLU A 57 18.00 -9.36 10.66
C GLU A 57 19.36 -9.32 9.95
N ILE A 58 20.45 -9.40 10.71
CA ILE A 58 21.82 -9.34 10.19
C ILE A 58 22.52 -10.65 10.53
N HIS A 59 23.10 -11.29 9.53
CA HIS A 59 23.84 -12.52 9.66
C HIS A 59 25.25 -12.33 9.09
N ALA A 60 26.25 -12.87 9.79
CA ALA A 60 27.60 -12.93 9.25
C ALA A 60 27.63 -13.89 8.04
N GLY A 61 27.96 -13.36 6.87
CA GLY A 61 28.08 -14.11 5.61
C GLY A 61 29.52 -14.46 5.23
N THR A 62 29.72 -14.84 3.98
CA THR A 62 31.06 -15.10 3.41
C THR A 62 31.86 -13.80 3.25
N SER A 63 33.19 -13.87 3.38
CA SER A 63 34.08 -12.70 3.51
C SER A 63 34.13 -11.69 2.36
N SER A 64 33.49 -11.95 1.22
CA SER A 64 33.65 -11.14 -0.01
C SER A 64 32.35 -10.56 -0.56
N ARG A 65 31.23 -10.75 0.14
CA ARG A 65 29.91 -10.37 -0.37
C ARG A 65 28.95 -9.95 0.73
N VAL A 66 28.17 -8.91 0.44
CA VAL A 66 27.00 -8.50 1.20
C VAL A 66 25.77 -8.84 0.37
N GLU A 67 24.85 -9.60 0.96
CA GLU A 67 23.56 -9.93 0.36
C GLU A 67 22.46 -9.17 1.09
N VAL A 68 21.75 -8.30 0.36
CA VAL A 68 20.69 -7.45 0.90
C VAL A 68 19.36 -7.95 0.38
N HIS A 69 18.46 -8.28 1.30
CA HIS A 69 17.10 -8.73 1.02
C HIS A 69 16.11 -7.74 1.64
N GLY A 70 15.46 -6.94 0.80
CA GLY A 70 14.45 -5.97 1.24
C GLY A 70 13.04 -6.47 0.96
N ARG A 71 12.14 -6.35 1.94
CA ARG A 71 10.69 -6.49 1.73
C ARG A 71 10.01 -5.14 1.94
N ILE A 72 9.22 -4.72 0.96
CA ILE A 72 8.56 -3.43 0.92
C ILE A 72 7.08 -3.65 1.13
N ARG A 73 6.49 -2.91 2.07
CA ARG A 73 5.05 -2.92 2.33
C ARG A 73 4.58 -1.48 2.39
N ALA A 74 3.67 -1.12 1.50
CA ALA A 74 3.14 0.24 1.42
C ALA A 74 1.61 0.21 1.50
N TYR A 75 1.07 1.07 2.35
CA TYR A 75 -0.37 1.22 2.55
C TYR A 75 -0.79 2.63 2.15
N ASP A 76 -1.87 2.73 1.39
CA ASP A 76 -2.50 4.01 1.10
C ASP A 76 -3.48 4.38 2.23
N GLY A 77 -3.40 5.63 2.68
CA GLY A 77 -4.24 6.15 3.75
C GLY A 77 -5.61 6.60 3.24
N LEU A 78 -6.55 6.88 4.16
CA LEU A 78 -7.91 7.36 3.83
C LEU A 78 -7.94 8.66 2.99
N PHE A 79 -6.84 9.41 2.95
CA PHE A 79 -6.64 10.65 2.19
C PHE A 79 -5.43 10.62 1.26
N GLY A 80 -4.85 9.44 1.02
CA GLY A 80 -3.67 9.34 0.18
C GLY A 80 -4.00 9.42 -1.30
N THR A 81 -3.24 10.24 -2.03
CA THR A 81 -3.30 10.39 -3.49
C THR A 81 -2.11 9.74 -4.19
N ARG A 82 -1.27 9.00 -3.45
CA ARG A 82 -0.06 8.38 -3.99
C ARG A 82 -0.38 7.01 -4.55
N ASP A 83 0.04 6.77 -5.79
CA ASP A 83 0.11 5.43 -6.36
C ASP A 83 1.17 4.63 -5.61
N VAL A 84 0.75 3.91 -4.57
CA VAL A 84 1.58 3.00 -3.78
C VAL A 84 2.24 1.93 -4.62
N GLY A 85 1.60 1.48 -5.71
CA GLY A 85 2.21 0.53 -6.64
C GLY A 85 3.39 1.13 -7.40
N ARG A 86 3.30 2.41 -7.79
CA ARG A 86 4.42 3.12 -8.41
C ARG A 86 5.60 3.27 -7.46
N LEU A 87 5.33 3.67 -6.21
CA LEU A 87 6.38 3.79 -5.19
C LEU A 87 7.15 2.48 -5.02
N ILE A 88 6.44 1.35 -4.95
CA ILE A 88 7.09 0.04 -4.83
C ILE A 88 7.97 -0.26 -6.04
N ARG A 89 7.45 -0.07 -7.26
CA ARG A 89 8.22 -0.29 -8.49
C ARG A 89 9.49 0.56 -8.55
N ASP A 90 9.41 1.81 -8.10
CA ASP A 90 10.54 2.72 -8.08
C ASP A 90 11.63 2.18 -7.11
N ILE A 91 11.25 1.74 -5.90
CA ILE A 91 12.17 1.14 -4.92
C ILE A 91 12.74 -0.21 -5.40
N GLU A 92 11.95 -1.03 -6.08
CA GLU A 92 12.43 -2.32 -6.62
C GLU A 92 13.47 -2.11 -7.74
N SER A 93 13.23 -1.09 -8.57
CA SER A 93 14.11 -0.72 -9.70
C SER A 93 15.40 -0.08 -9.20
N ASP A 94 15.28 0.82 -8.22
CA ASP A 94 16.39 1.55 -7.61
C ASP A 94 16.34 1.45 -6.07
N PRO A 95 16.84 0.33 -5.50
CA PRO A 95 16.80 0.12 -4.06
C PRO A 95 17.72 1.12 -3.35
N PRO A 96 17.32 1.65 -2.16
CA PRO A 96 18.12 2.60 -1.39
C PRO A 96 19.27 1.89 -0.68
N ILE A 97 20.27 1.49 -1.46
CA ILE A 97 21.53 0.90 -1.01
C ILE A 97 22.69 1.70 -1.61
N GLU A 98 23.70 1.98 -0.82
CA GLU A 98 24.91 2.74 -1.21
C GLU A 98 26.18 1.96 -0.86
#